data_AF-A0A3C7W0J7-F1
#
_entry.id   AF-A0A3C7W0J7-F1
#
_cell.length_a   1.000
_cell.length_b   1.000
_cell.length_c   1.000
_cell.angle_alpha   90.00
_cell.angle_beta   90.00
_cell.angle_gamma   90.00
#
_symmetry.space_group_name_H-M   'P 1'
#
loop_
_entity.id
_entity.type
_entity.pdbx_description
1 polymer ?
#
loop_
_entity_poly.entity_id
_entity_poly.type
_entity_poly.pdbx_seq_one_letter_code
_entity_poly.pdbx_strand_id
1 'polypeptide(L)'
;MTRPSISCAPGWRAEARRRLAPLLVAPLLVTLAAGALAAPLPEGEERAALRTFLERTINESDSFQDRYAAEVWLVDMAARLSPFVHDPARRLSLLRQVHAAATQSGLG
;
A
#
# COMPACT_ATOMS: atom_id res chain seq x y z
N MET A 1 -6.33 -2.59 47.21
CA MET A 1 -6.54 -1.42 46.32
C MET A 1 -5.18 -0.85 45.99
N THR A 2 -4.71 -0.60 44.76
CA THR A 2 -5.19 -0.77 43.38
C THR A 2 -3.93 -0.49 42.54
N ARG A 3 -3.63 -1.33 41.54
CA ARG A 3 -2.45 -1.20 40.67
C ARG A 3 -2.48 0.15 39.92
N PRO A 4 -1.40 0.94 39.82
CA PRO A 4 -1.37 2.05 38.89
C PRO A 4 -1.09 1.58 37.46
N SER A 5 -2.00 1.96 36.57
CA SER A 5 -1.94 1.81 35.11
C SER A 5 -0.77 2.62 34.52
N ILE A 6 0.02 1.99 33.66
CA ILE A 6 0.96 2.70 32.77
C ILE A 6 0.22 2.92 31.45
N SER A 7 -0.17 4.17 31.22
CA SER A 7 -0.67 4.69 29.96
C SER A 7 0.52 5.17 29.13
N CYS A 8 0.77 4.54 27.99
CA CYS A 8 1.75 5.01 26.99
C CYS A 8 0.97 5.56 25.79
N ALA A 9 0.90 6.88 25.66
CA ALA A 9 0.49 7.56 24.43
C ALA A 9 1.75 8.15 23.77
N PRO A 10 2.02 7.89 22.48
CA PRO A 10 3.12 8.55 21.78
C PRO A 10 2.68 9.95 21.33
N GLY A 11 3.17 10.96 22.06
CA GLY A 11 3.16 12.36 21.65
C GLY A 11 4.18 12.59 20.54
N TRP A 12 3.70 12.89 19.34
CA TRP A 12 4.50 13.56 18.31
C TRP A 12 3.58 14.33 17.36
N ARG A 13 2.67 15.15 17.90
CA ARG A 13 2.05 16.20 17.11
C ARG A 13 2.39 17.54 17.73
N ALA A 14 3.00 18.36 16.89
CA ALA A 14 3.06 19.81 16.93
C ALA A 14 4.39 20.46 17.36
N GLU A 15 4.64 21.62 16.74
CA GLU A 15 5.68 22.61 17.03
C GLU A 15 7.13 22.38 16.54
N ALA A 16 7.36 22.57 15.23
CA ALA A 16 8.61 23.18 14.75
C ALA A 16 8.46 23.92 13.40
N ARG A 17 7.30 24.54 13.16
CA ARG A 17 7.13 25.55 12.12
C ARG A 17 7.68 26.87 12.64
N ARG A 18 8.77 27.39 12.07
CA ARG A 18 8.96 28.82 11.73
C ARG A 18 10.44 29.09 11.40
N ARG A 19 10.67 29.69 10.22
CA ARG A 19 11.82 30.53 9.81
C ARG A 19 12.81 30.04 8.74
N LEU A 20 12.52 29.02 7.92
CA LEU A 20 13.39 28.66 6.78
C LEU A 20 12.66 28.47 5.44
N ALA A 21 11.53 29.15 5.23
CA ALA A 21 10.54 28.76 4.22
C ALA A 21 10.63 29.33 2.79
N PRO A 22 11.33 30.43 2.40
CA PRO A 22 11.14 30.91 1.03
C PRO A 22 12.16 30.40 0.00
N LEU A 23 13.34 29.91 0.39
CA LEU A 23 14.45 29.74 -0.56
C LEU A 23 14.54 28.38 -1.29
N LEU A 24 13.60 27.46 -1.07
CA LEU A 24 13.59 26.12 -1.71
C LEU A 24 12.28 25.79 -2.43
N VAL A 25 11.38 26.76 -2.64
CA VAL A 25 10.06 26.51 -3.28
C VAL A 25 10.16 26.54 -4.82
N ALA A 26 11.06 27.36 -5.37
CA ALA A 26 11.18 27.56 -6.81
C ALA A 26 11.68 26.33 -7.61
N PRO A 27 12.71 25.57 -7.20
CA PRO A 27 13.17 24.43 -8.00
C PRO A 27 12.24 23.22 -7.89
N LEU A 28 11.49 23.10 -6.78
CA LEU A 28 10.53 22.02 -6.53
C LEU A 28 9.30 22.11 -7.45
N LEU A 29 8.87 23.33 -7.80
CA LEU A 29 7.75 23.56 -8.71
C LEU A 29 8.10 23.22 -10.17
N VAL A 30 9.34 23.47 -10.60
CA VAL A 30 9.78 23.19 -11.98
C VAL A 30 9.85 21.68 -12.25
N THR A 31 10.27 20.88 -11.28
CA THR A 31 10.29 19.41 -11.41
C THR A 31 8.89 18.78 -11.43
N LEU A 32 7.89 19.42 -10.83
CA LEU A 32 6.52 18.88 -10.77
C LEU A 32 5.77 19.01 -12.12
N ALA A 33 6.14 20.00 -12.95
CA ALA A 33 5.48 20.25 -14.23
C ALA A 33 5.91 19.29 -15.37
N ALA A 34 7.04 18.60 -15.24
CA ALA A 34 7.60 17.75 -16.31
C ALA A 34 6.89 16.39 -16.49
N GLY A 35 6.01 15.99 -15.57
CA GLY A 35 5.31 14.69 -15.62
C GLY A 35 4.10 14.62 -16.56
N ALA A 36 3.67 15.74 -17.17
CA ALA A 36 2.41 15.83 -17.90
C ALA A 36 2.45 15.33 -19.37
N LEU A 37 3.61 14.91 -19.88
CA LEU A 37 3.80 14.50 -21.28
C LEU A 37 3.78 12.97 -21.50
N ALA A 38 3.39 12.18 -20.49
CA ALA A 38 3.24 10.74 -20.66
C ALA A 38 2.00 10.42 -21.53
N ALA A 39 2.24 9.82 -22.70
CA ALA A 39 1.16 9.32 -23.57
C ALA A 39 0.37 8.22 -22.86
N PRO A 40 -0.97 8.13 -23.06
CA PRO A 40 -1.76 7.05 -22.49
C PRO A 40 -1.38 5.72 -23.16
N LEU A 41 -0.76 4.82 -22.39
CA LEU A 41 -0.58 3.43 -22.77
C LEU A 41 -1.98 2.76 -22.90
N PRO A 42 -2.11 1.69 -23.70
CA PRO A 42 -3.37 0.94 -23.83
C PRO A 42 -3.67 0.14 -22.54
N GLU A 43 -3.93 0.85 -21.45
CA GLU A 43 -4.16 0.31 -20.10
C GLU A 43 -5.54 -0.34 -19.95
N GLY A 44 -6.48 -0.11 -20.88
CA GLY A 44 -7.88 -0.51 -20.71
C GLY A 44 -8.10 -2.03 -20.64
N GLU A 45 -7.49 -2.77 -21.55
CA GLU A 45 -7.68 -4.21 -21.69
C GLU A 45 -6.88 -5.00 -20.66
N GLU A 46 -5.62 -4.62 -20.43
CA GLU A 46 -4.76 -5.21 -19.40
C GLU A 46 -5.33 -4.97 -17.99
N ARG A 47 -5.88 -3.78 -17.72
CA ARG A 47 -6.50 -3.46 -16.42
C ARG A 47 -7.84 -4.19 -16.22
N ALA A 48 -8.58 -4.49 -17.29
CA ALA A 48 -9.78 -5.31 -17.22
C ALA A 48 -9.46 -6.79 -16.95
N ALA A 49 -8.44 -7.34 -17.62
CA ALA A 49 -7.94 -8.68 -17.37
C ALA A 49 -7.39 -8.82 -15.93
N LEU A 50 -6.64 -7.81 -15.46
CA LEU A 50 -6.12 -7.74 -14.10
C LEU A 50 -7.24 -7.69 -13.06
N ARG A 51 -8.29 -6.88 -13.27
CA ARG A 51 -9.47 -6.82 -12.40
C ARG A 51 -10.17 -8.17 -12.29
N THR A 52 -10.44 -8.81 -13.42
CA THR A 52 -11.13 -10.12 -13.45
C THR A 52 -10.33 -11.19 -12.69
N PHE A 53 -9.01 -11.17 -12.85
CA PHE A 53 -8.12 -12.08 -12.14
C PHE A 53 -8.05 -11.81 -10.63
N LEU A 54 -8.05 -10.53 -10.23
CA LEU A 54 -8.12 -10.12 -8.83
C LEU A 54 -9.45 -10.53 -8.19
N GLU A 55 -10.58 -10.30 -8.84
CA GLU A 55 -11.92 -10.69 -8.37
C GLU A 55 -12.02 -12.20 -8.08
N ARG A 56 -11.50 -13.04 -9.00
CA ARG A 56 -11.44 -14.49 -8.79
C ARG A 56 -10.56 -14.85 -7.59
N THR A 57 -9.40 -14.22 -7.46
CA THR A 57 -8.45 -14.49 -6.37
C THR A 57 -9.01 -14.06 -5.01
N ILE A 58 -9.71 -12.94 -4.95
CA ILE A 58 -10.33 -12.41 -3.72
C ILE A 58 -11.46 -13.33 -3.26
N ASN A 59 -12.31 -13.80 -4.17
CA ASN A 59 -13.38 -14.76 -3.84
C ASN A 59 -12.86 -16.11 -3.32
N GLU A 60 -11.62 -16.48 -3.63
CA GLU A 60 -10.96 -17.69 -3.09
C GLU A 60 -10.20 -17.43 -1.77
N SER A 61 -10.11 -16.18 -1.31
CA SER A 61 -9.30 -15.76 -0.17
C SER A 61 -10.17 -15.39 1.04
N ASP A 62 -10.56 -16.37 1.84
CA ASP A 62 -11.33 -16.21 3.09
C ASP A 62 -10.61 -15.34 4.17
N SER A 63 -9.36 -14.90 3.91
CA SER A 63 -8.58 -14.12 4.87
C SER A 63 -8.90 -12.62 4.87
N PHE A 64 -9.58 -12.08 3.86
CA PHE A 64 -9.92 -10.65 3.79
C PHE A 64 -11.40 -10.41 4.15
N GLN A 65 -11.63 -9.49 5.10
CA GLN A 65 -12.98 -9.06 5.50
C GLN A 65 -13.62 -8.10 4.48
N ASP A 66 -12.80 -7.35 3.73
CA ASP A 66 -13.23 -6.37 2.72
C ASP A 66 -12.46 -6.57 1.42
N ARG A 67 -13.19 -6.73 0.31
CA ARG A 67 -12.63 -6.87 -1.04
C ARG A 67 -11.75 -5.68 -1.44
N TYR A 68 -12.12 -4.46 -1.05
CA TYR A 68 -11.38 -3.26 -1.42
C TYR A 68 -10.08 -3.15 -0.61
N ALA A 69 -10.12 -3.56 0.67
CA ALA A 69 -8.91 -3.68 1.48
C ALA A 69 -7.96 -4.73 0.87
N ALA A 70 -8.50 -5.85 0.38
CA ALA A 70 -7.73 -6.86 -0.33
C ALA A 70 -7.07 -6.30 -1.59
N GLU A 71 -7.81 -5.59 -2.43
CA GLU A 71 -7.29 -4.98 -3.66
C GLU A 71 -6.14 -4.01 -3.38
N VAL A 72 -6.33 -3.05 -2.46
CA VAL A 72 -5.31 -2.05 -2.14
C VAL A 72 -4.06 -2.71 -1.57
N TRP A 73 -4.23 -3.66 -0.64
CA TRP A 73 -3.11 -4.34 -0.01
C TRP A 73 -2.35 -5.22 -1.00
N LEU A 74 -3.06 -6.00 -1.84
CA LEU A 74 -2.44 -6.87 -2.83
C LEU A 74 -1.66 -6.08 -3.88
N VAL A 75 -2.19 -4.95 -4.36
CA VAL A 75 -1.49 -4.08 -5.33
C VAL A 75 -0.22 -3.49 -4.72
N ASP A 76 -0.30 -2.92 -3.51
CA ASP A 76 0.86 -2.33 -2.83
C ASP A 76 1.92 -3.40 -2.47
N MET A 77 1.52 -4.51 -1.86
CA MET A 77 2.44 -5.58 -1.46
C MET A 77 3.03 -6.32 -2.67
N ALA A 78 2.26 -6.52 -3.75
CA ALA A 78 2.80 -7.15 -4.95
C ALA A 78 3.84 -6.25 -5.64
N ALA A 79 3.63 -4.93 -5.66
CA ALA A 79 4.62 -4.00 -6.18
C ALA A 79 5.94 -4.08 -5.38
N ARG A 80 5.85 -4.10 -4.04
CA ARG A 80 7.02 -4.23 -3.16
C ARG A 80 7.76 -5.56 -3.32
N LEU A 81 7.06 -6.65 -3.60
CA LEU A 81 7.67 -7.97 -3.79
C LEU A 81 8.26 -8.17 -5.21
N SER A 82 7.93 -7.29 -6.17
CA SER A 82 8.37 -7.42 -7.57
C SER A 82 9.87 -7.57 -7.78
N PRO A 83 10.75 -6.87 -7.05
CA PRO A 83 12.20 -7.05 -7.19
C PRO A 83 12.72 -8.41 -6.72
N PHE A 84 11.98 -9.09 -5.82
CA PHE A 84 12.41 -10.34 -5.18
C PHE A 84 11.78 -11.58 -5.82
N VAL A 85 10.53 -11.46 -6.28
CA VAL A 85 9.76 -12.55 -6.90
C VAL A 85 9.20 -12.05 -8.23
N HIS A 86 9.84 -12.47 -9.33
CA HIS A 86 9.50 -12.02 -10.69
C HIS A 86 8.21 -12.63 -11.23
N ASP A 87 7.86 -13.86 -10.83
CA ASP A 87 6.62 -14.51 -11.27
C ASP A 87 5.39 -13.95 -10.49
N PRO A 88 4.43 -13.30 -11.17
CA PRO A 88 3.24 -12.73 -10.55
C PRO A 88 2.36 -13.78 -9.84
N ALA A 89 2.24 -14.99 -10.39
CA ALA A 89 1.42 -16.04 -9.78
C ALA A 89 2.02 -16.51 -8.45
N ARG A 90 3.33 -16.75 -8.44
CA ARG A 90 4.08 -17.12 -7.23
C ARG A 90 4.02 -16.04 -6.16
N ARG A 91 4.13 -14.76 -6.55
CA ARG A 91 4.00 -13.62 -5.63
C ARG A 91 2.66 -13.56 -4.94
N LEU A 92 1.56 -13.73 -5.68
CA LEU A 92 0.21 -13.73 -5.09
C LEU A 92 -0.05 -14.94 -4.21
N SER A 93 0.46 -16.12 -4.58
CA SER A 93 0.41 -17.30 -3.71
C SER A 93 1.13 -17.06 -2.39
N LEU A 94 2.31 -16.44 -2.43
CA LEU A 94 3.07 -16.11 -1.22
C LEU A 94 2.36 -15.06 -0.36
N LEU A 95 1.84 -13.99 -0.97
CA LEU A 95 1.12 -12.95 -0.26
C LEU A 95 -0.14 -13.48 0.44
N ARG A 96 -0.88 -14.42 -0.17
CA ARG A 96 -2.02 -15.08 0.48
C ARG A 96 -1.60 -15.86 1.72
N GLN A 97 -0.48 -16.60 1.66
CA GLN A 97 0.04 -17.35 2.81
C GLN A 97 0.48 -16.41 3.94
N VAL A 98 1.19 -15.32 3.61
CA VAL A 98 1.63 -14.31 4.57
C VAL A 98 0.44 -13.66 5.26
N HIS A 99 -0.58 -13.25 4.49
CA HIS A 99 -1.78 -12.65 5.04
C HIS A 99 -2.53 -13.63 5.95
N ALA A 100 -2.75 -14.86 5.49
CA ALA A 100 -3.43 -15.88 6.30
C ALA A 100 -2.71 -16.15 7.63
N ALA A 101 -1.37 -16.23 7.62
CA ALA A 101 -0.57 -16.37 8.83
C ALA A 101 -0.67 -15.15 9.75
N ALA A 102 -0.64 -13.93 9.20
CA ALA A 102 -0.79 -12.70 9.97
C ALA A 102 -2.17 -12.61 10.63
N THR A 103 -3.24 -12.90 9.89
CA THR A 103 -4.62 -12.97 10.41
C THR A 103 -4.74 -14.01 11.51
N GLN A 104 -4.18 -15.21 11.31
CA GLN A 104 -4.19 -16.27 12.33
C GLN A 104 -3.45 -15.87 13.61
N SER A 105 -2.37 -15.09 13.48
CA SER A 105 -1.61 -14.57 14.63
C SER A 105 -2.24 -13.34 15.30
N GLY A 106 -3.37 -12.84 14.79
CA GLY A 106 -4.02 -11.62 15.30
C GLY A 106 -3.26 -10.33 15.00
N LEU A 107 -2.38 -10.34 14.00
CA LEU A 107 -1.56 -9.21 13.56
C LEU A 107 -2.09 -8.54 12.28
N GLY A 108 -3.28 -8.95 11.82
CA GLY A 108 -3.94 -8.49 10.59
C GLY A 108 -4.83 -7.27 10.79
#